data_AF-A0A1Y0T3Y9-F1
#
_entry.id   AF-A0A1Y0T3Y9-F1
#
_cell.length_a   1.000
_cell.length_b   1.000
_cell.length_c   1.000
_cell.angle_alpha   90.00
_cell.angle_beta   90.00
_cell.angle_gamma   90.00
#
_symmetry.space_group_name_H-M   'P 1'
#
loop_
_entity.id
_entity.type
_entity.pdbx_description
1 polymer ?
#
loop_
_entity_poly.entity_id
_entity_poly.type
_entity_poly.pdbx_seq_one_letter_code
_entity_poly.pdbx_strand_id
1 'polypeptide(L)'
;MRTIELGVTITDAAVDEKTTTIFCRPVACDARCPDCGREGRYRDTVTRPLTDLPVAGYPLVLQGALPRYRCTTPACGRAVFNQDLGKLAAPRSSTTRRCARYVLRRLMIDRTTISAIAAELGVSWHTVSSIAMRATAGLIATTGPDRLAGVTVIGVDEHRWAPRRRGTEGFVTLIIDLTPTHDQTGPARLLDLVEGRSATALATWLAAQPTDFARAVEVIAMDGFAGYKTAATEVIPDAVTVMDPFHVVALAGTKLDLIRQRIQQQTLGRRGHTGDPLYGIRRIARTRLQLLSPRQYTRLTEVLDGDDHLAVKVAWLIYQKIIAAYADPNRRHGKKAMTRLIESIRRGVPAGLEEIAQLGRTLSRRRADILAFFDHHVSNGPTEAINGRLEVGAAYPPDWRRSPNSAARYRAAAPTSWPSSTTTSPTDPPRPSTAAWKHCAATPSDSATSPTTVGAHYYTAEHSTNLSMHSELRRAIKPIGYGAGRDGQRRRLYDEPMTPLDRLLAAGVLSPAQESELLAYRDTLNPAAIARQIADLQAALLRLAKNKTEHLYLAAIPTALPEVRSGIRIQNKTAS
;
A
#
# COMPACT_ATOMS: atom_id res chain seq x y z
N MET A 1 17.82 27.81 15.79
CA MET A 1 17.02 28.13 14.59
C MET A 1 17.72 29.26 13.82
N ARG A 2 18.07 29.06 12.54
CA ARG A 2 18.62 30.15 11.71
C ARG A 2 17.49 30.73 10.84
N THR A 3 17.11 31.98 11.11
CA THR A 3 16.05 32.71 10.36
C THR A 3 16.62 33.65 9.32
N ILE A 4 17.86 34.09 9.49
CA ILE A 4 18.56 35.00 8.55
C ILE A 4 18.60 34.39 7.14
N GLU A 5 18.82 33.07 7.03
CA GLU A 5 18.79 32.32 5.77
C GLU A 5 17.41 32.35 5.07
N LEU A 6 16.34 32.64 5.83
CA LEU A 6 14.98 32.80 5.32
C LEU A 6 14.65 34.26 4.95
N GLY A 7 15.60 35.18 5.13
CA GLY A 7 15.44 36.61 4.86
C GLY A 7 14.83 37.41 6.02
N VAL A 8 14.72 36.85 7.23
CA VAL A 8 14.21 37.56 8.41
C VAL A 8 15.14 37.43 9.61
N THR A 9 15.28 38.49 10.41
CA THR A 9 16.00 38.46 11.70
C THR A 9 15.01 38.40 12.84
N ILE A 10 15.36 37.66 13.89
CA ILE A 10 14.58 37.63 15.13
C ILE A 10 14.81 38.95 15.86
N THR A 11 13.73 39.53 16.38
CA THR A 11 13.77 40.74 17.19
C THR A 11 13.37 40.47 18.63
N ASP A 12 12.49 39.50 18.85
CA ASP A 12 12.01 39.14 20.18
C ASP A 12 11.40 37.72 20.17
N ALA A 13 11.13 37.15 21.34
CA ALA A 13 10.44 35.88 21.50
C ALA A 13 9.54 35.89 22.74
N ALA A 14 8.37 35.28 22.61
CA ALA A 14 7.44 35.03 23.71
C ALA A 14 7.04 33.55 23.72
N VAL A 15 6.79 33.01 24.91
CA VAL A 15 6.32 31.65 25.09
C VAL A 15 5.08 31.71 25.96
N ASP A 16 4.00 31.07 25.51
CA ASP A 16 2.85 30.76 26.35
C ASP A 16 2.75 29.23 26.55
N GLU A 17 1.78 28.76 27.34
CA GLU A 17 1.61 27.34 27.67
C GLU A 17 1.38 26.44 26.43
N LYS A 18 0.98 27.00 25.29
CA LYS A 18 0.52 26.26 24.11
C LYS A 18 1.36 26.52 22.86
N THR A 19 2.01 27.67 22.75
CA THR A 19 2.65 28.14 21.52
C THR A 19 3.88 28.98 21.84
N THR A 20 4.96 28.74 21.10
CA THR A 20 6.09 29.66 21.04
C THR A 20 5.84 30.69 19.94
N THR A 21 6.04 31.97 20.23
CA THR A 21 5.96 33.07 19.27
C THR A 21 7.34 33.70 19.10
N ILE A 22 7.82 33.79 17.86
CA ILE A 22 9.05 34.50 17.53
C ILE A 22 8.68 35.72 16.70
N PHE A 23 9.03 36.91 17.19
CA PHE A 23 8.87 38.15 16.46
C PHE A 23 10.07 38.35 15.54
N CYS A 24 9.81 38.67 14.28
CA CYS A 24 10.86 38.86 13.31
C CYS A 24 10.55 39.98 12.33
N ARG A 25 11.60 40.52 11.71
CA ARG A 25 11.51 41.52 10.64
C ARG A 25 12.41 41.12 9.46
N PRO A 26 12.12 41.58 8.24
CA PRO A 26 13.01 41.40 7.09
C PRO A 26 14.45 41.85 7.39
N VAL A 27 15.43 41.05 6.96
CA VAL A 27 16.86 41.40 7.07
C VAL A 27 17.17 42.59 6.17
N ALA A 28 16.67 42.54 4.94
CA ALA A 28 16.73 43.62 3.98
C ALA A 28 15.31 43.97 3.54
N CYS A 29 15.05 45.26 3.40
CA CYS A 29 13.80 45.75 2.84
C CYS A 29 14.06 46.28 1.42
N ASP A 30 13.20 45.88 0.49
CA ASP A 30 13.22 46.36 -0.89
C ASP A 30 11.92 47.14 -1.13
N ALA A 31 12.07 48.46 -1.25
CA ALA A 31 10.96 49.37 -1.48
C ALA A 31 10.59 49.48 -2.96
N ARG A 32 11.14 48.67 -3.87
CA ARG A 32 10.81 48.74 -5.30
C ARG A 32 9.48 48.08 -5.60
N CYS A 33 8.65 48.78 -6.39
CA CYS A 33 7.36 48.27 -6.82
C CYS A 33 7.56 47.05 -7.74
N PRO A 34 6.90 45.90 -7.47
CA PRO A 34 7.07 44.70 -8.29
C PRO A 34 6.51 44.82 -9.72
N ASP A 35 5.67 45.83 -10.00
CA ASP A 35 5.09 46.01 -11.34
C ASP A 35 5.91 46.97 -12.21
N CYS A 36 6.34 48.11 -11.66
CA CYS A 36 7.05 49.15 -12.43
C CYS A 36 8.54 49.31 -12.07
N GLY A 37 9.04 48.58 -11.07
CA GLY A 37 10.43 48.63 -10.62
C GLY A 37 10.85 49.91 -9.88
N ARG A 38 10.03 50.96 -9.88
CA ARG A 38 10.32 52.25 -9.22
C ARG A 38 10.18 52.16 -7.70
N GLU A 39 10.93 52.98 -7.00
CA GLU A 39 10.90 53.07 -5.55
C GLU A 39 9.53 53.55 -5.04
N GLY A 40 9.01 52.86 -4.04
CA GLY A 40 7.77 53.16 -3.35
C GLY A 40 8.01 53.85 -2.02
N ARG A 41 7.03 54.64 -1.57
CA ARG A 41 7.09 55.33 -0.28
C ARG A 41 6.56 54.42 0.82
N TYR A 42 7.28 54.33 1.94
CA TYR A 42 6.80 53.60 3.12
C TYR A 42 5.40 54.09 3.53
N ARG A 43 4.51 53.14 3.85
CA ARG A 43 3.14 53.41 4.27
C ARG A 43 2.96 53.10 5.76
N ASP A 44 3.12 51.84 6.10
CA ASP A 44 2.89 51.27 7.41
C ASP A 44 3.52 49.87 7.48
N THR A 45 3.47 49.24 8.65
CA THR A 45 3.95 47.88 8.87
C THR A 45 2.78 47.01 9.28
N VAL A 46 2.67 45.81 8.70
CA VAL A 46 1.66 44.82 9.06
C VAL A 46 2.30 43.58 9.65
N THR A 47 1.66 43.02 10.67
CA THR A 47 2.09 41.75 11.24
C THR A 47 1.51 40.59 10.44
N ARG A 48 2.36 39.63 10.05
CA ARG A 48 1.97 38.41 9.36
C ARG A 48 2.36 37.19 10.20
N PRO A 49 1.39 36.49 10.82
CA PRO A 49 1.66 35.22 11.49
C PRO A 49 1.93 34.11 10.47
N LEU A 50 2.98 33.32 10.71
CA LEU A 50 3.34 32.15 9.91
C LEU A 50 3.65 30.96 10.83
N THR A 51 2.90 29.86 10.70
CA THR A 51 3.25 28.61 11.37
C THR A 51 4.57 28.08 10.84
N ASP A 52 5.40 27.62 11.76
CA ASP A 52 6.74 27.15 11.47
C ASP A 52 7.07 25.85 12.22
N LEU A 53 8.32 25.39 12.14
CA LEU A 53 8.73 24.13 12.76
C LEU A 53 8.58 24.18 14.29
N PRO A 54 8.05 23.12 14.93
CA PRO A 54 7.92 23.07 16.38
C PRO A 54 9.28 23.24 17.07
N VAL A 55 9.27 23.88 18.24
CA VAL A 55 10.47 24.08 19.08
C VAL A 55 10.17 23.48 20.45
N ALA A 56 11.09 22.64 20.94
CA ALA A 56 10.95 21.94 22.22
C ALA A 56 9.62 21.15 22.39
N GLY A 57 9.05 20.67 21.28
CA GLY A 57 7.78 19.93 21.29
C GLY A 57 6.51 20.80 21.23
N TYR A 58 6.66 22.13 21.19
CA TYR A 58 5.54 23.06 21.12
C TYR A 58 5.38 23.67 19.73
N PRO A 59 4.14 23.93 19.28
CA PRO A 59 3.85 24.72 18.08
C PRO A 59 4.59 26.05 18.08
N LEU A 60 5.04 26.48 16.89
CA LEU A 60 5.75 27.74 16.71
C LEU A 60 5.07 28.62 15.67
N VAL A 61 4.92 29.91 15.99
CA VAL A 61 4.47 30.96 15.07
C VAL A 61 5.56 32.03 14.93
N LEU A 62 5.93 32.35 13.69
CA LEU A 62 6.71 33.54 13.36
C LEU A 62 5.76 34.73 13.13
N GLN A 63 5.88 35.76 13.95
CA GLN A 63 5.17 37.03 13.78
C GLN A 63 6.06 38.01 13.01
N GLY A 64 5.91 38.02 11.68
CA GLY A 64 6.70 38.88 10.81
C GLY A 64 6.15 40.30 10.75
N ALA A 65 6.93 41.30 11.15
CA ALA A 65 6.63 42.72 10.97
C ALA A 65 7.04 43.16 9.55
N LEU A 66 6.06 43.34 8.66
CA LEU A 66 6.28 43.54 7.22
C LEU A 66 5.96 44.97 6.79
N PRO A 67 6.96 45.72 6.33
CA PRO A 67 6.74 47.01 5.70
C PRO A 67 5.82 46.87 4.48
N ARG A 68 4.90 47.83 4.33
CA ARG A 68 4.14 48.07 3.11
C ARG A 68 4.52 49.41 2.53
N TYR A 69 4.48 49.49 1.21
CA TYR A 69 4.86 50.65 0.43
C TYR A 69 3.71 51.07 -0.48
N ARG A 70 3.60 52.37 -0.76
CA ARG A 70 2.75 52.91 -1.82
C ARG A 70 3.58 53.16 -3.07
N CYS A 71 3.11 52.71 -4.23
CA CYS A 71 3.70 53.15 -5.48
C CYS A 71 3.21 54.58 -5.78
N THR A 72 4.14 55.47 -6.10
CA THR A 72 3.85 56.88 -6.44
C THR A 72 3.85 57.12 -7.95
N THR A 73 4.02 56.08 -8.75
CA THR A 73 4.10 56.19 -10.22
C THR A 73 2.68 56.30 -10.79
N PRO A 74 2.30 57.44 -11.41
CA PRO A 74 0.92 57.67 -11.84
C PRO A 74 0.42 56.66 -12.88
N ALA A 75 1.31 56.17 -13.75
CA ALA A 75 0.99 55.18 -14.77
C ALA A 75 0.98 53.72 -14.25
N CYS A 76 1.32 53.48 -12.98
CA CYS A 76 1.34 52.14 -12.40
C CYS A 76 -0.01 51.80 -11.77
N GLY A 77 -0.64 50.69 -12.16
CA GLY A 77 -1.91 50.23 -11.59
C GLY A 77 -1.81 49.73 -10.13
N ARG A 78 -0.61 49.61 -9.56
CA ARG A 78 -0.40 49.08 -8.19
C ARG A 78 -0.32 50.19 -7.16
N ALA A 79 -1.38 50.38 -6.39
CA ALA A 79 -1.41 51.38 -5.32
C ALA A 79 -0.52 51.03 -4.10
N VAL A 80 -0.55 49.77 -3.65
CA VAL A 80 0.16 49.31 -2.42
C VAL A 80 0.79 47.95 -2.67
N PHE A 81 2.00 47.73 -2.15
CA PHE A 81 2.66 46.44 -2.16
C PHE A 81 3.36 46.17 -0.82
N ASN A 82 3.56 44.90 -0.52
CA ASN A 82 4.22 44.45 0.70
C ASN A 82 5.69 44.14 0.40
N GLN A 83 6.53 44.25 1.42
CA GLN A 83 7.88 43.69 1.38
C GLN A 83 7.87 42.24 0.87
N ASP A 84 8.78 41.92 -0.05
CA ASP A 84 8.92 40.55 -0.53
C ASP A 84 9.46 39.63 0.57
N LEU A 85 8.71 38.55 0.80
CA LEU A 85 9.05 37.45 1.70
C LEU A 85 9.14 36.13 0.95
N GLY A 86 9.38 36.16 -0.36
CA GLY A 86 9.40 34.99 -1.23
C GLY A 86 10.30 33.88 -0.71
N LYS A 87 11.40 34.21 -0.02
CA LYS A 87 12.29 33.23 0.65
C LYS A 87 11.66 32.56 1.87
N LEU A 88 10.91 33.30 2.69
CA LEU A 88 10.31 32.80 3.93
C LEU A 88 9.04 31.98 3.68
N ALA A 89 8.11 32.49 2.87
CA ALA A 89 6.80 31.89 2.66
C ALA A 89 6.29 32.14 1.24
N ALA A 90 5.55 31.19 0.68
CA ALA A 90 4.85 31.40 -0.58
C ALA A 90 3.79 32.51 -0.45
N PRO A 91 3.41 33.17 -1.55
CA PRO A 91 2.33 34.16 -1.55
C PRO A 91 1.06 33.58 -0.92
N ARG A 92 0.42 34.38 -0.03
CA ARG A 92 -0.82 34.01 0.68
C ARG A 92 -0.72 32.75 1.57
N SER A 93 0.46 32.17 1.77
CA SER A 93 0.64 31.02 2.67
C SER A 93 0.53 31.46 4.12
N SER A 94 -0.09 30.62 4.96
CA SER A 94 -0.08 30.73 6.42
C SER A 94 1.09 30.01 7.07
N THR A 95 1.95 29.35 6.29
CA THR A 95 3.11 28.60 6.78
C THR A 95 4.39 28.98 6.05
N THR A 96 5.52 28.78 6.71
CA THR A 96 6.84 28.96 6.10
C THR A 96 7.12 27.87 5.05
N ARG A 97 8.03 28.14 4.11
CA ARG A 97 8.47 27.13 3.13
C ARG A 97 9.13 25.92 3.79
N ARG A 98 9.88 26.14 4.88
CA ARG A 98 10.49 25.06 5.64
C ARG A 98 9.46 24.22 6.39
N CYS A 99 8.37 24.81 6.86
CA CYS A 99 7.23 24.06 7.42
C CYS A 99 6.60 23.14 6.38
N ALA A 100 6.42 23.60 5.14
CA ALA A 100 5.93 22.73 4.06
C ALA A 100 6.86 21.52 3.81
N ARG A 101 8.18 21.73 3.82
CA ARG A 101 9.17 20.64 3.71
C ARG A 101 9.15 19.70 4.90
N TYR A 102 8.97 20.26 6.11
CA TYR A 102 8.81 19.48 7.33
C TYR A 102 7.59 18.55 7.25
N VAL A 103 6.43 19.07 6.83
CA VAL A 103 5.21 18.27 6.62
C VAL A 103 5.48 17.10 5.67
N LEU A 104 6.14 17.34 4.53
CA LEU A 104 6.47 16.27 3.58
C LEU A 104 7.42 15.24 4.19
N ARG A 105 8.48 15.67 4.90
CA ARG A 105 9.39 14.74 5.59
C ARG A 105 8.65 13.90 6.63
N ARG A 106 7.81 14.51 7.48
CA ARG A 106 7.05 13.79 8.50
C ARG A 106 6.12 12.75 7.87
N LEU A 107 5.47 13.09 6.76
CA LEU A 107 4.58 12.18 6.03
C LEU A 107 5.34 11.05 5.33
N MET A 108 6.37 11.38 4.56
CA MET A 108 7.02 10.44 3.64
C MET A 108 8.11 9.61 4.30
N ILE A 109 8.94 10.24 5.13
CA ILE A 109 10.11 9.57 5.74
C ILE A 109 9.73 9.02 7.11
N ASP A 110 9.17 9.86 7.97
CA ASP A 110 8.87 9.49 9.36
C ASP A 110 7.53 8.74 9.48
N ARG A 111 6.76 8.63 8.39
CA ARG A 111 5.47 7.92 8.30
C ARG A 111 4.46 8.35 9.37
N THR A 112 4.47 9.63 9.71
CA THR A 112 3.60 10.23 10.71
C THR A 112 2.24 10.58 10.11
N THR A 113 1.17 10.46 10.87
CA THR A 113 -0.19 10.79 10.38
C THR A 113 -0.38 12.30 10.25
N ILE A 114 -1.24 12.74 9.32
CA ILE A 114 -1.63 14.16 9.20
C ILE A 114 -2.14 14.71 10.53
N SER A 115 -2.91 13.93 11.30
CA SER A 115 -3.45 14.35 12.58
C SER A 115 -2.36 14.59 13.63
N ALA A 116 -1.35 13.71 13.69
CA ALA A 116 -0.21 13.90 14.57
C ALA A 116 0.62 15.12 14.15
N ILE A 117 0.87 15.31 12.85
CA ILE A 117 1.57 16.49 12.32
C ILE A 117 0.78 17.77 12.61
N ALA A 118 -0.54 17.73 12.49
CA ALA A 118 -1.42 18.85 12.79
C ALA A 118 -1.36 19.24 14.27
N ALA A 119 -1.33 18.25 15.16
CA ALA A 119 -1.13 18.47 16.59
C ALA A 119 0.26 19.04 16.90
N GLU A 120 1.32 18.48 16.30
CA GLU A 120 2.71 18.97 16.44
C GLU A 120 2.85 20.44 16.00
N LEU A 121 2.20 20.82 14.90
CA LEU A 121 2.26 22.16 14.34
C LEU A 121 1.23 23.14 14.94
N GLY A 122 0.30 22.66 15.76
CA GLY A 122 -0.80 23.48 16.31
C GLY A 122 -1.74 24.02 15.22
N VAL A 123 -1.96 23.29 14.12
CA VAL A 123 -2.84 23.72 13.02
C VAL A 123 -3.92 22.69 12.74
N SER A 124 -4.91 23.07 11.92
CA SER A 124 -5.95 22.13 11.52
C SER A 124 -5.39 21.01 10.63
N TRP A 125 -6.04 19.85 10.70
CA TRP A 125 -5.81 18.75 9.77
C TRP A 125 -5.89 19.20 8.30
N HIS A 126 -6.88 20.05 7.97
CA HIS A 126 -7.07 20.57 6.62
C HIS A 126 -5.90 21.43 6.15
N THR A 127 -5.28 22.18 7.05
CA THR A 127 -4.09 22.99 6.76
C THR A 127 -2.92 22.08 6.36
N VAL A 128 -2.60 21.07 7.16
CA VAL A 128 -1.53 20.10 6.85
C VAL A 128 -1.82 19.35 5.56
N SER A 129 -3.06 18.90 5.36
CA SER A 129 -3.48 18.23 4.13
C SER A 129 -3.28 19.11 2.90
N SER A 130 -3.67 20.38 2.97
CA SER A 130 -3.52 21.35 1.88
C SER A 130 -2.05 21.69 1.60
N ILE A 131 -1.20 21.69 2.63
CA ILE A 131 0.26 21.86 2.48
C ILE A 131 0.84 20.65 1.74
N ALA A 132 0.55 19.43 2.20
CA ALA A 132 1.06 18.21 1.59
C ALA A 132 0.66 18.10 0.11
N MET A 133 -0.62 18.36 -0.20
CA MET A 133 -1.12 18.37 -1.58
C MET A 133 -0.38 19.36 -2.47
N ARG A 134 -0.32 20.64 -2.05
CA ARG A 134 0.32 21.69 -2.86
C ARG A 134 1.81 21.44 -3.03
N ALA A 135 2.51 21.08 -1.95
CA ALA A 135 3.94 20.88 -1.98
C ALA A 135 4.31 19.76 -2.95
N THR A 136 3.51 18.71 -3.01
CA THR A 136 3.83 17.60 -3.90
C THR A 136 3.29 17.74 -5.31
N ALA A 137 2.15 18.42 -5.51
CA ALA A 137 1.81 18.90 -6.85
C ALA A 137 2.96 19.75 -7.42
N GLY A 138 3.60 20.57 -6.58
CA GLY A 138 4.82 21.30 -6.93
C GLY A 138 6.01 20.39 -7.27
N LEU A 139 6.24 19.31 -6.51
CA LEU A 139 7.29 18.33 -6.83
C LEU A 139 7.03 17.66 -8.19
N ILE A 140 5.81 17.17 -8.43
CA ILE A 140 5.42 16.53 -9.70
C ILE A 140 5.56 17.51 -10.87
N ALA A 141 5.11 18.75 -10.71
CA ALA A 141 5.22 19.77 -11.74
C ALA A 141 6.68 20.13 -12.03
N THR A 142 7.54 20.20 -11.00
CA THR A 142 8.97 20.47 -11.16
C THR A 142 9.69 19.33 -11.88
N THR A 143 9.35 18.07 -11.58
CA THR A 143 9.93 16.93 -12.30
C THR A 143 9.38 16.79 -13.72
N GLY A 144 8.14 17.23 -13.98
CA GLY A 144 7.57 17.26 -15.32
C GLY A 144 7.56 15.90 -16.02
N PRO A 145 7.71 15.85 -17.35
CA PRO A 145 7.78 14.60 -18.11
C PRO A 145 9.06 13.80 -17.86
N ASP A 146 10.12 14.40 -17.28
CA ASP A 146 11.38 13.70 -16.99
C ASP A 146 11.19 12.53 -16.01
N ARG A 147 10.10 12.53 -15.23
CA ARG A 147 9.72 11.37 -14.40
C ARG A 147 9.45 10.11 -15.21
N LEU A 148 9.16 10.23 -16.51
CA LEU A 148 8.87 9.15 -17.44
C LEU A 148 10.09 8.74 -18.27
N ALA A 149 11.20 9.46 -18.16
CA ALA A 149 12.41 9.15 -18.89
C ALA A 149 12.93 7.76 -18.54
N GLY A 150 13.29 6.98 -19.57
CA GLY A 150 13.84 5.63 -19.42
C GLY A 150 12.84 4.56 -19.01
N VAL A 151 11.54 4.84 -19.00
CA VAL A 151 10.52 3.83 -18.68
C VAL A 151 10.23 2.98 -19.91
N THR A 152 10.55 1.68 -19.83
CA THR A 152 10.26 0.70 -20.90
C THR A 152 9.29 -0.39 -20.43
N VAL A 153 9.17 -0.60 -19.11
CA VAL A 153 8.29 -1.61 -18.52
C VAL A 153 7.35 -0.99 -17.51
N ILE A 154 6.04 -1.17 -17.72
CA ILE A 154 5.00 -0.64 -16.84
C ILE A 154 4.20 -1.76 -16.17
N GLY A 155 3.95 -1.61 -14.88
CA GLY A 155 2.99 -2.39 -14.11
C GLY A 155 1.71 -1.58 -13.91
N VAL A 156 0.56 -2.22 -14.13
CA VAL A 156 -0.76 -1.62 -13.90
C VAL A 156 -1.55 -2.50 -12.94
N ASP A 157 -2.18 -1.88 -11.95
CA ASP A 157 -3.05 -2.60 -11.02
C ASP A 157 -4.20 -1.74 -10.49
N GLU A 158 -5.24 -2.40 -10.00
CA GLU A 158 -6.40 -1.79 -9.41
C GLU A 158 -6.35 -1.89 -7.89
N HIS A 159 -6.53 -0.76 -7.21
CA HIS A 159 -6.72 -0.73 -5.77
C HIS A 159 -8.08 -0.14 -5.41
N ARG A 160 -8.86 -0.87 -4.61
CA ARG A 160 -10.12 -0.38 -4.06
C ARG A 160 -9.90 0.27 -2.71
N TRP A 161 -10.08 1.58 -2.63
CA TRP A 161 -10.23 2.22 -1.34
C TRP A 161 -11.61 1.92 -0.73
N ALA A 162 -11.59 1.44 0.53
CA ALA A 162 -12.78 1.11 1.33
C ALA A 162 -13.83 2.24 1.33
N PRO A 163 -15.13 1.90 1.45
CA PRO A 163 -16.19 2.61 0.76
C PRO A 163 -16.41 4.03 1.29
N ARG A 164 -16.33 5.01 0.37
CA ARG A 164 -17.11 6.24 0.50
C ARG A 164 -18.60 5.92 0.46
N ARG A 165 -19.44 6.95 0.71
CA ARG A 165 -20.91 6.88 0.73
C ARG A 165 -21.46 5.84 -0.26
N ARG A 166 -22.49 5.12 0.16
CA ARG A 166 -23.25 4.14 -0.64
C ARG A 166 -23.47 4.74 -2.06
N GLY A 167 -22.89 4.12 -3.09
CA GLY A 167 -23.08 4.53 -4.50
C GLY A 167 -21.88 5.14 -5.24
N THR A 168 -20.76 5.47 -4.58
CA THR A 168 -19.54 5.97 -5.30
C THR A 168 -18.48 4.87 -5.46
N GLU A 169 -18.01 4.65 -6.69
CA GLU A 169 -16.88 3.77 -6.99
C GLU A 169 -15.58 4.39 -6.43
N GLY A 170 -14.85 3.63 -5.60
CA GLY A 170 -13.66 4.10 -4.85
C GLY A 170 -12.38 3.45 -5.34
N PHE A 171 -12.29 3.15 -6.64
CA PHE A 171 -11.14 2.49 -7.23
C PHE A 171 -10.12 3.50 -7.74
N VAL A 172 -8.87 3.10 -7.70
CA VAL A 172 -7.77 3.79 -8.35
C VAL A 172 -6.92 2.82 -9.13
N THR A 173 -6.43 3.28 -10.27
CA THR A 173 -5.46 2.57 -11.09
C THR A 173 -4.07 3.09 -10.74
N LEU A 174 -3.19 2.16 -10.34
CA LEU A 174 -1.79 2.45 -10.10
C LEU A 174 -0.99 2.17 -11.37
N ILE A 175 -0.07 3.08 -11.67
CA ILE A 175 0.80 2.98 -12.83
C ILE A 175 2.23 3.07 -12.32
N ILE A 176 2.98 2.01 -12.54
CA ILE A 176 4.25 1.76 -11.87
C ILE A 176 5.30 1.47 -12.91
N ASP A 177 6.43 2.13 -12.79
CA ASP A 177 7.64 1.84 -13.54
C ASP A 177 8.31 0.62 -12.94
N LEU A 178 8.28 -0.47 -13.70
CA LEU A 178 8.92 -1.74 -13.36
C LEU A 178 10.31 -1.87 -13.99
N THR A 179 10.72 -0.92 -14.85
CA THR A 179 12.00 -0.94 -15.57
C THR A 179 13.19 -1.17 -14.63
N PRO A 180 13.31 -0.46 -13.49
CA PRO A 180 14.45 -0.68 -12.60
C PRO A 180 14.51 -2.09 -12.00
N THR A 181 13.35 -2.70 -11.72
CA THR A 181 13.29 -4.06 -11.18
C THR A 181 13.51 -5.11 -12.26
N HIS A 182 13.01 -4.86 -13.48
CA HIS A 182 13.26 -5.70 -14.64
C HIS A 182 14.75 -5.73 -15.01
N ASP A 183 15.39 -4.56 -15.05
CA ASP A 183 16.81 -4.39 -15.42
C ASP A 183 17.75 -4.62 -14.24
N GLN A 184 17.22 -4.91 -13.05
CA GLN A 184 17.97 -5.11 -11.80
C GLN A 184 18.84 -3.89 -11.40
N THR A 185 18.45 -2.69 -11.82
CA THR A 185 19.14 -1.43 -11.49
C THR A 185 18.57 -0.77 -10.24
N GLY A 186 17.38 -1.16 -9.79
CA GLY A 186 16.77 -0.59 -8.60
C GLY A 186 15.32 -1.02 -8.31
N PRO A 187 14.67 -0.37 -7.34
CA PRO A 187 13.29 -0.68 -6.99
C PRO A 187 12.29 -0.09 -7.99
N ALA A 188 11.15 -0.76 -8.12
CA ALA A 188 10.00 -0.23 -8.85
C ALA A 188 9.57 1.14 -8.31
N ARG A 189 9.08 1.99 -9.21
CA ARG A 189 8.76 3.39 -8.94
C ARG A 189 7.30 3.67 -9.29
N LEU A 190 6.53 4.21 -8.35
CA LEU A 190 5.17 4.68 -8.64
C LEU A 190 5.23 5.90 -9.56
N LEU A 191 4.68 5.79 -10.78
CA LEU A 191 4.62 6.88 -11.74
C LEU A 191 3.39 7.75 -11.48
N ASP A 192 2.23 7.13 -11.32
CA ASP A 192 0.98 7.85 -11.08
C ASP A 192 -0.07 6.97 -10.39
N LEU A 193 -1.06 7.65 -9.83
CA LEU A 193 -2.25 7.06 -9.25
C LEU A 193 -3.46 7.82 -9.80
N VAL A 194 -4.26 7.12 -10.60
CA VAL A 194 -5.36 7.67 -11.40
C VAL A 194 -6.68 7.26 -10.77
N GLU A 195 -7.61 8.21 -10.65
CA GLU A 195 -8.95 7.91 -10.14
C GLU A 195 -9.77 7.15 -11.17
N GLY A 196 -10.55 6.19 -10.68
CA GLY A 196 -11.38 5.33 -11.51
C GLY A 196 -10.84 3.92 -11.58
N ARG A 197 -11.77 3.00 -11.77
CA ARG A 197 -11.52 1.65 -12.24
C ARG A 197 -11.81 1.67 -13.72
N SER A 198 -10.87 1.24 -14.55
CA SER A 198 -11.15 0.69 -15.89
C SER A 198 -9.94 0.84 -16.82
N ALA A 199 -10.04 0.08 -17.92
CA ALA A 199 -9.44 0.37 -19.20
C ALA A 199 -9.36 1.88 -19.51
N THR A 200 -10.47 2.61 -19.34
CA THR A 200 -10.60 4.03 -19.69
C THR A 200 -9.66 4.93 -18.89
N ALA A 201 -9.47 4.64 -17.59
CA ALA A 201 -8.55 5.40 -16.75
C ALA A 201 -7.10 5.25 -17.23
N LEU A 202 -6.69 4.01 -17.54
CA LEU A 202 -5.38 3.74 -18.12
C LEU A 202 -5.22 4.37 -19.50
N ALA A 203 -6.19 4.21 -20.40
CA ALA A 203 -6.14 4.74 -21.75
C ALA A 203 -6.05 6.27 -21.76
N THR A 204 -6.88 6.95 -20.97
CA THR A 204 -6.86 8.41 -20.82
C THR A 204 -5.50 8.89 -20.29
N TRP A 205 -4.94 8.17 -19.31
CA TRP A 205 -3.64 8.51 -18.78
C TRP A 205 -2.53 8.32 -19.83
N LEU A 206 -2.50 7.17 -20.51
CA LEU A 206 -1.49 6.90 -21.55
C LEU A 206 -1.56 7.91 -22.69
N ALA A 207 -2.77 8.25 -23.15
CA ALA A 207 -2.99 9.24 -24.21
C ALA A 207 -2.55 10.66 -23.83
N ALA A 208 -2.49 10.98 -22.53
CA ALA A 208 -2.02 12.27 -22.03
C ALA A 208 -0.49 12.35 -21.87
N GLN A 209 0.24 11.25 -22.07
CA GLN A 209 1.70 11.23 -21.95
C GLN A 209 2.39 11.60 -23.28
N PRO A 210 3.66 12.05 -23.26
CA PRO A 210 4.41 12.33 -24.48
C PRO A 210 4.51 11.11 -25.40
N THR A 211 4.46 11.34 -26.72
CA THR A 211 4.52 10.26 -27.72
C THR A 211 5.78 9.41 -27.60
N ASP A 212 6.92 10.02 -27.26
CA ASP A 212 8.18 9.30 -27.11
C ASP A 212 8.15 8.33 -25.92
N PHE A 213 7.44 8.66 -24.84
CA PHE A 213 7.21 7.73 -23.74
C PHE A 213 6.36 6.55 -24.21
N ALA A 214 5.25 6.80 -24.91
CA ALA A 214 4.38 5.72 -25.39
C ALA A 214 5.13 4.74 -26.31
N ARG A 215 6.02 5.24 -27.18
CA ARG A 215 6.87 4.41 -28.06
C ARG A 215 7.98 3.65 -27.33
N ALA A 216 8.46 4.18 -26.20
CA ALA A 216 9.51 3.55 -25.41
C ALA A 216 8.99 2.39 -24.55
N VAL A 217 7.68 2.32 -24.29
CA VAL A 217 7.08 1.24 -23.50
C VAL A 217 7.05 -0.04 -24.33
N GLU A 218 7.84 -1.02 -23.92
CA GLU A 218 7.98 -2.32 -24.57
C GLU A 218 7.06 -3.38 -23.94
N VAL A 219 6.82 -3.30 -22.63
CA VAL A 219 6.09 -4.32 -21.88
C VAL A 219 5.13 -3.69 -20.87
N ILE A 220 3.90 -4.21 -20.82
CA ILE A 220 2.89 -3.83 -19.83
C ILE A 220 2.46 -5.07 -19.06
N ALA A 221 2.87 -5.17 -17.79
CA ALA A 221 2.38 -6.19 -16.87
C ALA A 221 1.10 -5.73 -16.18
N MET A 222 0.09 -6.58 -16.22
CA MET A 222 -1.24 -6.25 -15.70
C MET A 222 -1.91 -7.46 -15.06
N ASP A 223 -2.98 -7.18 -14.32
CA ASP A 223 -3.86 -8.19 -13.78
C ASP A 223 -4.61 -8.99 -14.88
N GLY A 224 -5.41 -9.96 -14.45
CA GLY A 224 -6.23 -10.77 -15.36
C GLY A 224 -7.47 -10.06 -15.92
N PHE A 225 -7.73 -8.79 -15.60
CA PHE A 225 -8.93 -8.09 -16.02
C PHE A 225 -8.86 -7.76 -17.51
N ALA A 226 -9.92 -8.11 -18.24
CA ALA A 226 -9.96 -7.95 -19.70
C ALA A 226 -9.96 -6.48 -20.16
N GLY A 227 -10.41 -5.56 -19.30
CA GLY A 227 -10.44 -4.13 -19.63
C GLY A 227 -9.04 -3.54 -19.84
N TYR A 228 -8.07 -3.85 -18.96
CA TYR A 228 -6.72 -3.28 -19.09
C TYR A 228 -6.02 -3.71 -20.37
N LYS A 229 -6.20 -4.97 -20.79
CA LYS A 229 -5.64 -5.46 -22.06
C LYS A 229 -6.12 -4.62 -23.24
N THR A 230 -7.42 -4.35 -23.30
CA THR A 230 -8.03 -3.60 -24.40
C THR A 230 -7.44 -2.19 -24.46
N ALA A 231 -7.44 -1.48 -23.33
CA ALA A 231 -6.86 -0.14 -23.25
C ALA A 231 -5.36 -0.08 -23.59
N ALA A 232 -4.57 -1.04 -23.09
CA ALA A 232 -3.15 -1.11 -23.37
C ALA A 232 -2.89 -1.30 -24.87
N THR A 233 -3.61 -2.25 -25.49
CA THR A 233 -3.45 -2.57 -26.92
C THR A 233 -3.94 -1.44 -27.84
N GLU A 234 -4.96 -0.69 -27.42
CA GLU A 234 -5.48 0.45 -28.20
C GLU A 234 -4.53 1.65 -28.19
N VAL A 235 -3.91 1.97 -27.05
CA VAL A 235 -3.08 3.18 -26.92
C VAL A 235 -1.61 2.93 -27.21
N ILE A 236 -1.09 1.74 -26.87
CA ILE A 236 0.30 1.33 -27.13
C ILE A 236 0.30 -0.07 -27.76
N PRO A 237 -0.06 -0.19 -29.05
CA PRO A 237 -0.23 -1.48 -29.72
C PRO A 237 1.07 -2.30 -29.83
N ASP A 238 2.22 -1.63 -29.82
CA ASP A 238 3.52 -2.27 -29.96
C ASP A 238 4.02 -2.90 -28.63
N ALA A 239 3.41 -2.55 -27.50
CA ALA A 239 3.81 -3.09 -26.20
C ALA A 239 3.28 -4.52 -25.99
N VAL A 240 4.15 -5.41 -25.52
CA VAL A 240 3.76 -6.76 -25.14
C VAL A 240 3.03 -6.74 -23.81
N THR A 241 1.76 -7.19 -23.82
CA THR A 241 0.99 -7.34 -22.58
C THR A 241 1.36 -8.66 -21.88
N VAL A 242 1.75 -8.58 -20.61
CA VAL A 242 2.04 -9.75 -19.77
C VAL A 242 0.96 -9.89 -18.70
N MET A 243 0.33 -11.06 -18.63
CA MET A 243 -0.58 -11.39 -17.54
C MET A 243 0.24 -11.87 -16.35
N ASP A 244 0.08 -11.18 -15.22
CA ASP A 244 0.88 -11.44 -14.03
C ASP A 244 0.75 -12.90 -13.51
N PRO A 245 1.87 -13.60 -13.23
CA PRO A 245 1.85 -14.99 -12.79
C PRO A 245 1.04 -15.23 -11.51
N PHE A 246 1.04 -14.28 -10.56
CA PHE A 246 0.26 -14.44 -9.34
C PHE A 246 -1.24 -14.51 -9.65
N HIS A 247 -1.75 -13.69 -10.57
CA HIS A 247 -3.13 -13.72 -11.00
C HIS A 247 -3.50 -15.03 -11.72
N VAL A 248 -2.60 -15.58 -12.53
CA VAL A 248 -2.81 -16.88 -13.20
C VAL A 248 -2.89 -18.01 -12.17
N VAL A 249 -1.98 -18.03 -11.19
CA VAL A 249 -1.99 -19.00 -10.08
C VAL A 249 -3.23 -18.81 -9.19
N ALA A 250 -3.65 -17.57 -8.93
CA ALA A 250 -4.83 -17.26 -8.14
C ALA A 250 -6.11 -17.78 -8.82
N LEU A 251 -6.25 -17.60 -10.15
CA LEU A 251 -7.36 -18.18 -10.93
C LEU A 251 -7.43 -19.69 -10.77
N ALA A 252 -6.31 -20.39 -10.90
CA ALA A 252 -6.24 -21.83 -10.71
C ALA A 252 -6.60 -22.24 -9.27
N GLY A 253 -6.09 -21.50 -8.28
CA GLY A 253 -6.41 -21.70 -6.87
C GLY A 253 -7.91 -21.53 -6.56
N THR A 254 -8.56 -20.53 -7.17
CA THR A 254 -10.02 -20.35 -7.05
C THR A 254 -10.77 -21.56 -7.62
N LYS A 255 -10.35 -22.10 -8.77
CA LYS A 255 -11.00 -23.28 -9.35
C LYS A 255 -10.77 -24.54 -8.52
N LEU A 256 -9.59 -24.70 -7.92
CA LEU A 256 -9.30 -25.72 -6.92
C LEU A 256 -10.23 -25.59 -5.70
N ASP A 257 -10.44 -24.37 -5.20
CA ASP A 257 -11.34 -24.15 -4.06
C ASP A 257 -12.81 -24.45 -4.40
N LEU A 258 -13.27 -24.10 -5.60
CA LEU A 258 -14.63 -24.37 -6.05
C LEU A 258 -14.91 -25.87 -6.21
N ILE A 259 -14.03 -26.59 -6.90
CA ILE A 259 -14.21 -28.03 -7.10
C ILE A 259 -14.15 -28.78 -5.77
N ARG A 260 -13.22 -28.40 -4.88
CA ARG A 260 -13.14 -28.93 -3.53
C ARG A 260 -14.44 -28.70 -2.76
N GLN A 261 -15.03 -27.50 -2.84
CA GLN A 261 -16.29 -27.18 -2.19
C GLN A 261 -17.48 -27.94 -2.77
N ARG A 262 -17.52 -28.15 -4.09
CA ARG A 262 -18.57 -28.92 -4.77
C ARG A 262 -18.52 -30.39 -4.37
N ILE A 263 -17.37 -31.04 -4.53
CA ILE A 263 -17.19 -32.46 -4.17
C ILE A 263 -17.52 -32.68 -2.70
N GLN A 264 -17.02 -31.82 -1.81
CA GLN A 264 -17.32 -31.91 -0.39
C GLN A 264 -18.82 -31.77 -0.07
N GLN A 265 -19.56 -30.93 -0.81
CA GLN A 265 -21.02 -30.82 -0.66
C GLN A 265 -21.76 -32.04 -1.21
N GLN A 266 -21.28 -32.62 -2.30
CA GLN A 266 -21.86 -33.84 -2.88
C GLN A 266 -21.67 -35.04 -1.96
N THR A 267 -20.47 -35.24 -1.40
CA THR A 267 -20.17 -36.37 -0.51
C THR A 267 -20.84 -36.22 0.87
N LEU A 268 -20.94 -35.00 1.42
CA LEU A 268 -21.47 -34.79 2.77
C LEU A 268 -22.94 -34.34 2.82
N GLY A 269 -23.55 -33.99 1.67
CA GLY A 269 -24.89 -33.40 1.61
C GLY A 269 -25.01 -32.00 2.24
N ARG A 270 -23.90 -31.40 2.68
CA ARG A 270 -23.85 -30.09 3.36
C ARG A 270 -22.57 -29.32 3.05
N ARG A 271 -22.56 -28.03 3.39
CA ARG A 271 -21.31 -27.26 3.46
C ARG A 271 -20.36 -27.93 4.46
N GLY A 272 -19.06 -27.93 4.16
CA GLY A 272 -18.09 -28.52 5.09
C GLY A 272 -17.47 -27.56 6.08
N HIS A 273 -17.00 -28.15 7.16
CA HIS A 273 -16.61 -27.54 8.42
C HIS A 273 -15.33 -28.18 8.96
N THR A 274 -14.86 -27.65 10.08
CA THR A 274 -13.73 -28.22 10.82
C THR A 274 -14.03 -29.69 11.15
N GLY A 275 -13.10 -30.58 10.84
CA GLY A 275 -13.25 -32.04 10.97
C GLY A 275 -13.40 -32.75 9.62
N ASP A 276 -14.02 -32.11 8.62
CA ASP A 276 -14.21 -32.74 7.31
C ASP A 276 -12.88 -32.87 6.55
N PRO A 277 -12.61 -34.00 5.86
CA PRO A 277 -11.32 -34.27 5.21
C PRO A 277 -10.89 -33.16 4.23
N LEU A 278 -11.74 -32.83 3.25
CA LEU A 278 -11.48 -31.81 2.24
C LEU A 278 -11.40 -30.39 2.84
N TYR A 279 -12.11 -30.11 3.93
CA TYR A 279 -12.00 -28.83 4.62
C TYR A 279 -10.69 -28.73 5.39
N GLY A 280 -10.24 -29.82 6.00
CA GLY A 280 -8.98 -29.93 6.75
C GLY A 280 -7.74 -29.65 5.91
N ILE A 281 -7.73 -30.09 4.65
CA ILE A 281 -6.59 -29.88 3.74
C ILE A 281 -6.62 -28.55 2.98
N ARG A 282 -7.66 -27.72 3.10
CA ARG A 282 -7.88 -26.54 2.23
C ARG A 282 -6.68 -25.58 2.12
N ARG A 283 -5.92 -25.41 3.20
CA ARG A 283 -4.71 -24.57 3.21
C ARG A 283 -3.51 -25.29 2.60
N ILE A 284 -3.33 -26.56 2.97
CA ILE A 284 -2.23 -27.41 2.51
C ILE A 284 -2.31 -27.62 0.99
N ALA A 285 -3.51 -27.81 0.44
CA ALA A 285 -3.74 -27.94 -0.99
C ALA A 285 -3.29 -26.71 -1.80
N ARG A 286 -3.28 -25.51 -1.19
CA ARG A 286 -2.82 -24.27 -1.83
C ARG A 286 -1.32 -24.02 -1.66
N THR A 287 -0.65 -24.74 -0.78
CA THR A 287 0.79 -24.63 -0.55
C THR A 287 1.55 -25.26 -1.73
N ARG A 288 2.68 -24.64 -2.11
CA ARG A 288 3.57 -25.17 -3.15
C ARG A 288 4.13 -26.52 -2.71
N LEU A 289 4.19 -27.49 -3.62
CA LEU A 289 4.64 -28.85 -3.31
C LEU A 289 6.00 -28.89 -2.57
N GLN A 290 6.96 -28.08 -2.99
CA GLN A 290 8.30 -28.02 -2.38
C GLN A 290 8.33 -27.42 -0.97
N LEU A 291 7.27 -26.72 -0.55
CA LEU A 291 7.14 -26.12 0.78
C LEU A 291 6.33 -26.99 1.75
N LEU A 292 5.81 -28.14 1.29
CA LEU A 292 5.08 -29.07 2.14
C LEU A 292 6.06 -29.87 2.98
N SER A 293 5.81 -29.93 4.29
CA SER A 293 6.51 -30.91 5.13
C SER A 293 6.07 -32.33 4.76
N PRO A 294 6.90 -33.37 5.01
CA PRO A 294 6.52 -34.76 4.74
C PRO A 294 5.16 -35.13 5.36
N ARG A 295 4.90 -34.69 6.60
CA ARG A 295 3.62 -34.91 7.29
C ARG A 295 2.43 -34.22 6.59
N GLN A 296 2.63 -33.01 6.10
CA GLN A 296 1.60 -32.28 5.36
C GLN A 296 1.32 -32.93 4.01
N TYR A 297 2.37 -33.40 3.33
CA TYR A 297 2.24 -34.11 2.06
C TYR A 297 1.47 -35.42 2.24
N THR A 298 1.86 -36.26 3.20
CA THR A 298 1.15 -37.52 3.51
C THR A 298 -0.32 -37.27 3.81
N ARG A 299 -0.63 -36.32 4.71
CA ARG A 299 -2.02 -35.96 5.03
C ARG A 299 -2.80 -35.48 3.80
N LEU A 300 -2.15 -34.70 2.93
CA LEU A 300 -2.78 -34.20 1.72
C LEU A 300 -3.10 -35.35 0.75
N THR A 301 -2.14 -36.24 0.51
CA THR A 301 -2.33 -37.38 -0.42
C THR A 301 -3.33 -38.38 0.12
N GLU A 302 -3.29 -38.72 1.41
CA GLU A 302 -4.29 -39.60 2.05
C GLU A 302 -5.73 -39.12 1.81
N VAL A 303 -5.97 -37.81 1.96
CA VAL A 303 -7.28 -37.24 1.68
C VAL A 303 -7.58 -37.23 0.19
N LEU A 304 -6.65 -36.82 -0.67
CA LEU A 304 -6.88 -36.74 -2.11
C LEU A 304 -7.01 -38.09 -2.80
N ASP A 305 -6.50 -39.16 -2.19
CA ASP A 305 -6.53 -40.54 -2.70
C ASP A 305 -7.81 -41.28 -2.31
N GLY A 306 -8.71 -40.65 -1.54
CA GLY A 306 -10.04 -41.20 -1.28
C GLY A 306 -10.90 -41.28 -2.55
N ASP A 307 -11.77 -42.28 -2.61
CA ASP A 307 -12.54 -42.66 -3.81
C ASP A 307 -13.34 -41.49 -4.43
N ASP A 308 -13.92 -40.63 -3.59
CA ASP A 308 -14.74 -39.49 -4.05
C ASP A 308 -13.92 -38.24 -4.41
N HIS A 309 -12.59 -38.23 -4.17
CA HIS A 309 -11.78 -37.02 -4.22
C HIS A 309 -10.90 -36.88 -5.47
N LEU A 310 -11.00 -37.82 -6.42
CA LEU A 310 -10.20 -37.83 -7.65
C LEU A 310 -10.28 -36.49 -8.42
N ALA A 311 -11.48 -35.90 -8.52
CA ALA A 311 -11.67 -34.62 -9.20
C ALA A 311 -10.85 -33.48 -8.53
N VAL A 312 -10.82 -33.46 -7.19
CA VAL A 312 -10.02 -32.50 -6.40
C VAL A 312 -8.53 -32.77 -6.58
N LYS A 313 -8.12 -34.04 -6.60
CA LYS A 313 -6.72 -34.45 -6.84
C LYS A 313 -6.23 -33.96 -8.20
N VAL A 314 -7.03 -34.15 -9.26
CA VAL A 314 -6.70 -33.67 -10.62
C VAL A 314 -6.57 -32.14 -10.64
N ALA A 315 -7.51 -31.42 -10.02
CA ALA A 315 -7.45 -29.97 -9.94
C ALA A 315 -6.21 -29.47 -9.18
N TRP A 316 -5.86 -30.14 -8.07
CA TRP A 316 -4.66 -29.85 -7.30
C TRP A 316 -3.39 -30.07 -8.13
N LEU A 317 -3.29 -31.18 -8.88
CA LEU A 317 -2.16 -31.45 -9.76
C LEU A 317 -2.02 -30.37 -10.86
N ILE A 318 -3.12 -29.91 -11.45
CA ILE A 318 -3.10 -28.82 -12.44
C ILE A 318 -2.61 -27.53 -11.80
N TYR A 319 -3.11 -27.19 -10.60
CA TYR A 319 -2.66 -26.03 -9.84
C TYR A 319 -1.15 -26.08 -9.56
N GLN A 320 -0.63 -27.23 -9.12
CA GLN A 320 0.82 -27.40 -8.88
C GLN A 320 1.64 -27.35 -10.17
N LYS A 321 1.13 -27.89 -11.30
CA LYS A 321 1.81 -27.79 -12.61
C LYS A 321 1.93 -26.36 -13.10
N ILE A 322 0.92 -25.51 -12.87
CA ILE A 322 0.98 -24.08 -13.19
C ILE A 322 2.10 -23.40 -12.38
N ILE A 323 2.15 -23.66 -11.06
CA ILE A 323 3.20 -23.13 -10.19
C ILE A 323 4.58 -23.61 -10.65
N ALA A 324 4.72 -24.90 -10.92
CA ALA A 324 5.98 -25.50 -11.35
C ALA A 324 6.47 -24.91 -12.68
N ALA A 325 5.57 -24.67 -13.64
CA ALA A 325 5.93 -24.03 -14.91
C ALA A 325 6.52 -22.63 -14.70
N TYR A 326 5.91 -21.81 -13.85
CA TYR A 326 6.43 -20.47 -13.54
C TYR A 326 7.70 -20.47 -12.69
N ALA A 327 7.86 -21.47 -11.81
CA ALA A 327 9.02 -21.62 -10.95
C ALA A 327 10.21 -22.32 -11.63
N ASP A 328 10.04 -22.78 -12.89
CA ASP A 328 11.09 -23.49 -13.61
C ASP A 328 12.30 -22.57 -13.85
N PRO A 329 13.52 -22.95 -13.39
CA PRO A 329 14.72 -22.15 -13.63
C PRO A 329 15.00 -21.96 -15.13
N ASN A 330 14.61 -22.93 -15.96
CA ASN A 330 14.73 -22.86 -17.41
C ASN A 330 13.42 -22.35 -18.03
N ARG A 331 13.42 -21.08 -18.43
CA ARG A 331 12.24 -20.40 -18.99
C ARG A 331 11.68 -21.09 -20.24
N ARG A 332 12.54 -21.65 -21.11
CA ARG A 332 12.08 -22.37 -22.30
C ARG A 332 11.35 -23.66 -21.91
N HIS A 333 11.86 -24.35 -20.88
CA HIS A 333 11.21 -25.54 -20.34
C HIS A 333 9.88 -25.19 -19.66
N GLY A 334 9.86 -24.17 -18.80
CA GLY A 334 8.64 -23.65 -18.16
C GLY A 334 7.58 -23.22 -19.17
N LYS A 335 7.97 -22.46 -20.21
CA LYS A 335 7.07 -22.05 -21.32
C LYS A 335 6.49 -23.26 -22.04
N LYS A 336 7.30 -24.27 -22.33
CA LYS A 336 6.86 -25.52 -22.99
C LYS A 336 5.90 -26.31 -22.09
N ALA A 337 6.17 -26.38 -20.79
CA ALA A 337 5.30 -27.03 -19.81
C ALA A 337 3.95 -26.31 -19.69
N MET A 338 3.94 -24.99 -19.55
CA MET A 338 2.71 -24.17 -19.52
C MET A 338 1.92 -24.32 -20.81
N THR A 339 2.59 -24.25 -21.96
CA THR A 339 1.98 -24.43 -23.29
C THR A 339 1.25 -25.76 -23.40
N ARG A 340 1.94 -26.86 -23.08
CA ARG A 340 1.36 -28.21 -23.10
C ARG A 340 0.19 -28.34 -22.14
N LEU A 341 0.27 -27.73 -20.96
CA LEU A 341 -0.81 -27.75 -19.97
C LEU A 341 -2.06 -27.05 -20.50
N ILE A 342 -1.92 -25.84 -21.05
CA ILE A 342 -3.03 -25.09 -21.65
C ILE A 342 -3.67 -25.88 -22.80
N GLU A 343 -2.87 -26.46 -23.69
CA GLU A 343 -3.35 -27.30 -24.79
C GLU A 343 -4.06 -28.56 -24.31
N SER A 344 -3.53 -29.23 -23.28
CA SER A 344 -4.14 -30.41 -22.70
C SER A 344 -5.52 -30.11 -22.17
N ILE A 345 -5.69 -29.04 -21.40
CA ILE A 345 -7.01 -28.67 -20.84
C ILE A 345 -7.96 -28.21 -21.95
N ARG A 346 -7.44 -27.49 -22.96
CA ARG A 346 -8.24 -27.01 -24.10
C ARG A 346 -8.78 -28.16 -24.95
N ARG A 347 -8.01 -29.23 -25.15
CA ARG A 347 -8.45 -30.41 -25.92
C ARG A 347 -9.66 -31.11 -25.28
N GLY A 348 -9.81 -30.97 -23.97
CA GLY A 348 -10.94 -31.49 -23.23
C GLY A 348 -10.52 -31.97 -21.85
N VAL A 349 -11.50 -32.01 -20.95
CA VAL A 349 -11.37 -32.66 -19.65
C VAL A 349 -12.56 -33.61 -19.46
N PRO A 350 -12.38 -34.71 -18.73
CA PRO A 350 -13.49 -35.60 -18.37
C PRO A 350 -14.69 -34.85 -17.74
N ALA A 351 -15.87 -35.46 -17.87
CA ALA A 351 -17.06 -35.01 -17.14
C ALA A 351 -16.79 -34.97 -15.62
N GLY A 352 -17.36 -34.00 -14.91
CA GLY A 352 -17.07 -33.79 -13.49
C GLY A 352 -15.88 -32.86 -13.21
N LEU A 353 -15.23 -32.29 -14.23
CA LEU A 353 -14.15 -31.28 -14.09
C LEU A 353 -14.55 -29.91 -14.67
N GLU A 354 -15.79 -29.50 -14.45
CA GLU A 354 -16.38 -28.28 -15.03
C GLU A 354 -15.57 -27.01 -14.69
N GLU A 355 -15.05 -26.92 -13.46
CA GLU A 355 -14.22 -25.79 -13.00
C GLU A 355 -12.89 -25.71 -13.75
N ILE A 356 -12.31 -26.87 -14.10
CA ILE A 356 -11.08 -26.96 -14.88
C ILE A 356 -11.35 -26.65 -16.35
N ALA A 357 -12.49 -27.08 -16.91
CA ALA A 357 -12.90 -26.67 -18.25
C ALA A 357 -13.04 -25.14 -18.35
N GLN A 358 -13.62 -24.49 -17.32
CA GLN A 358 -13.69 -23.03 -17.22
C GLN A 358 -12.30 -22.38 -17.12
N LEU A 359 -11.38 -22.97 -16.34
CA LEU A 359 -10.00 -22.52 -16.27
C LEU A 359 -9.34 -22.58 -17.65
N GLY A 360 -9.46 -23.71 -18.34
CA GLY A 360 -8.89 -23.94 -19.67
C GLY A 360 -9.34 -22.92 -20.71
N ARG A 361 -10.63 -22.57 -20.72
CA ARG A 361 -11.15 -21.48 -21.59
C ARG A 361 -10.47 -20.14 -21.30
N THR A 362 -10.31 -19.81 -20.02
CA THR A 362 -9.65 -18.56 -19.60
C THR A 362 -8.18 -18.55 -19.99
N LEU A 363 -7.44 -19.62 -19.68
CA LEU A 363 -6.02 -19.74 -20.02
C LEU A 363 -5.79 -19.74 -21.53
N SER A 364 -6.67 -20.37 -22.31
CA SER A 364 -6.58 -20.39 -23.77
C SER A 364 -6.78 -18.99 -24.37
N ARG A 365 -7.79 -18.25 -23.87
CA ARG A 365 -8.08 -16.89 -24.32
C ARG A 365 -6.94 -15.91 -24.01
N ARG A 366 -6.25 -16.10 -22.89
CA ARG A 366 -5.13 -15.25 -22.44
C ARG A 366 -3.76 -15.88 -22.70
N ARG A 367 -3.67 -16.88 -23.59
CA ARG A 367 -2.46 -17.69 -23.78
C ARG A 367 -1.23 -16.85 -24.13
N ALA A 368 -1.36 -15.90 -25.04
CA ALA A 368 -0.24 -15.04 -25.45
C ALA A 368 0.34 -14.29 -24.24
N ASP A 369 -0.52 -13.62 -23.48
CA ASP A 369 -0.14 -12.81 -22.32
C ASP A 369 0.46 -13.66 -21.17
N ILE A 370 -0.06 -14.88 -20.98
CA ILE A 370 0.46 -15.84 -19.99
C ILE A 370 1.86 -16.32 -20.39
N LEU A 371 2.06 -16.59 -21.67
CA LEU A 371 3.33 -17.12 -22.17
C LEU A 371 4.40 -16.02 -22.33
N ALA A 372 3.99 -14.75 -22.51
CA ALA A 372 4.88 -13.61 -22.61
C ALA A 372 5.75 -13.42 -21.36
N PHE A 373 5.28 -13.83 -20.18
CA PHE A 373 6.09 -13.87 -18.96
C PHE A 373 7.41 -14.63 -19.16
N PHE A 374 7.40 -15.74 -19.91
CA PHE A 374 8.60 -16.56 -20.08
C PHE A 374 9.64 -15.93 -21.02
N ASP A 375 9.20 -14.99 -21.87
CA ASP A 375 10.07 -14.28 -22.80
C ASP A 375 10.63 -12.99 -22.18
N HIS A 376 9.77 -12.23 -21.49
CA HIS A 376 10.11 -10.91 -20.94
C HIS A 376 10.45 -10.91 -19.44
N HIS A 377 10.05 -11.94 -18.70
CA HIS A 377 10.30 -12.06 -17.25
C HIS A 377 9.78 -10.89 -16.38
N VAL A 378 8.73 -10.20 -16.86
CA VAL A 378 8.08 -9.13 -16.11
C VAL A 378 6.94 -9.70 -15.27
N SER A 379 6.92 -9.37 -13.98
CA SER A 379 5.77 -9.64 -13.10
C SER A 379 5.24 -8.36 -12.49
N ASN A 380 3.95 -8.34 -12.15
CA ASN A 380 3.33 -7.22 -11.44
C ASN A 380 3.52 -7.35 -9.92
N GLY A 381 4.36 -8.27 -9.44
CA GLY A 381 4.64 -8.45 -8.02
C GLY A 381 5.14 -7.19 -7.28
N PRO A 382 6.04 -6.37 -7.87
CA PRO A 382 6.44 -5.11 -7.26
C PRO A 382 5.29 -4.11 -7.11
N THR A 383 4.32 -4.15 -8.02
CA THR A 383 3.11 -3.34 -7.93
C THR A 383 2.27 -3.71 -6.72
N GLU A 384 2.07 -5.00 -6.48
CA GLU A 384 1.36 -5.48 -5.29
C GLU A 384 2.09 -5.11 -3.99
N ALA A 385 3.43 -5.13 -3.99
CA ALA A 385 4.21 -4.68 -2.85
C ALA A 385 4.00 -3.17 -2.58
N ILE A 386 3.86 -2.36 -3.63
CA ILE A 386 3.53 -0.93 -3.51
C ILE A 386 2.09 -0.75 -3.03
N ASN A 387 1.13 -1.54 -3.53
CA ASN A 387 -0.25 -1.57 -3.03
C ASN A 387 -0.32 -1.88 -1.54
N GLY A 388 0.31 -2.97 -1.10
CA GLY A 388 0.33 -3.34 0.32
C GLY A 388 0.97 -2.27 1.21
N ARG A 389 1.99 -1.56 0.71
CA ARG A 389 2.57 -0.40 1.43
C ARG A 389 1.62 0.79 1.47
N LEU A 390 0.88 1.06 0.39
CA LEU A 390 -0.16 2.09 0.37
C LEU A 390 -1.30 1.73 1.31
N GLU A 391 -1.66 0.46 1.46
CA GLU A 391 -2.64 -0.02 2.44
C GLU A 391 -2.15 0.21 3.89
N VAL A 392 -0.89 -0.13 4.18
CA VAL A 392 -0.28 0.05 5.51
C VAL A 392 -0.09 1.53 5.83
N GLY A 393 0.32 2.36 4.86
CA GLY A 393 0.38 3.81 4.98
C GLY A 393 -1.01 4.45 5.12
N ALA A 394 -2.03 3.85 4.50
CA ALA A 394 -3.44 4.21 4.65
C ALA A 394 -4.11 3.57 5.88
N ALA A 395 -3.39 2.82 6.73
CA ALA A 395 -3.95 2.16 7.90
C ALA A 395 -4.23 3.10 9.10
N TYR A 396 -4.09 4.42 8.95
CA TYR A 396 -4.51 5.44 9.93
C TYR A 396 -4.94 6.76 9.24
N PRO A 397 -5.91 7.57 9.76
CA PRO A 397 -7.22 7.34 10.40
C PRO A 397 -8.38 7.32 9.36
N PRO A 398 -9.66 7.13 9.77
CA PRO A 398 -10.85 7.06 8.89
C PRO A 398 -11.08 8.26 7.96
N ASP A 399 -10.40 9.37 8.22
CA ASP A 399 -10.72 10.71 7.70
C ASP A 399 -10.01 10.99 6.37
N TRP A 400 -8.90 10.29 6.11
CA TRP A 400 -8.23 10.22 4.81
C TRP A 400 -9.13 9.64 3.72
N ARG A 401 -10.06 8.74 4.10
CA ARG A 401 -10.93 7.99 3.19
C ARG A 401 -12.12 8.81 2.66
N ARG A 402 -12.44 9.95 3.29
CA ARG A 402 -13.73 10.67 3.10
C ARG A 402 -13.72 11.85 2.12
N SER A 403 -12.59 12.24 1.54
CA SER A 403 -12.49 13.49 0.76
C SER A 403 -12.43 13.28 -0.76
N PRO A 404 -13.14 14.06 -1.60
CA PRO A 404 -13.17 13.93 -3.06
C PRO A 404 -11.82 13.93 -3.81
N ASN A 405 -10.70 14.33 -3.17
CA ASN A 405 -9.39 14.53 -3.81
C ASN A 405 -8.32 13.51 -3.37
N SER A 406 -8.68 12.25 -3.12
CA SER A 406 -7.73 11.23 -2.63
C SER A 406 -6.59 10.94 -3.62
N ALA A 407 -6.84 10.93 -4.93
CA ALA A 407 -5.80 10.67 -5.93
C ALA A 407 -4.70 11.76 -5.92
N ALA A 408 -5.08 13.03 -5.91
CA ALA A 408 -4.15 14.15 -5.78
C ALA A 408 -3.38 14.18 -4.44
N ARG A 409 -3.97 13.63 -3.37
CA ARG A 409 -3.36 13.52 -2.04
C ARG A 409 -2.36 12.37 -1.90
N TYR A 410 -2.49 11.30 -2.69
CA TYR A 410 -1.53 10.18 -2.69
C TYR A 410 -0.45 10.32 -3.76
N ARG A 411 -0.75 10.97 -4.90
CA ARG A 411 0.30 11.61 -5.73
C ARG A 411 1.23 12.44 -4.86
N ALA A 412 0.70 13.00 -3.76
CA ALA A 412 1.48 13.77 -2.81
C ALA A 412 2.45 12.99 -1.89
N ALA A 413 2.29 11.68 -1.77
CA ALA A 413 3.17 10.83 -0.97
C ALA A 413 4.11 9.96 -1.82
N ALA A 414 3.92 9.98 -3.14
CA ALA A 414 4.49 9.01 -4.08
C ALA A 414 5.87 9.33 -4.69
N PRO A 415 6.39 10.57 -4.80
CA PRO A 415 7.55 10.79 -5.65
C PRO A 415 8.86 10.66 -4.87
N THR A 416 9.78 9.93 -5.48
CA THR A 416 11.25 9.86 -5.28
C THR A 416 11.79 8.91 -4.21
N SER A 417 12.48 7.88 -4.72
CA SER A 417 13.46 7.01 -4.06
C SER A 417 13.15 6.64 -2.62
N TRP A 418 12.20 5.72 -2.45
CA TRP A 418 12.14 4.93 -1.25
C TRP A 418 13.32 3.95 -1.31
N PRO A 419 14.31 4.00 -0.40
CA PRO A 419 15.30 2.96 -0.34
C PRO A 419 14.55 1.67 0.00
N SER A 420 14.39 0.80 -0.99
CA SER A 420 14.18 -0.60 -0.70
C SER A 420 15.43 -1.02 0.05
N SER A 421 15.28 -1.35 1.34
CA SER A 421 16.21 -2.26 1.98
C SER A 421 16.47 -3.39 1.01
N THR A 422 17.73 -3.60 0.65
CA THR A 422 18.24 -4.64 -0.24
C THR A 422 17.59 -5.96 0.18
N THR A 423 16.49 -6.30 -0.47
CA THR A 423 15.89 -7.61 -0.35
C THR A 423 16.13 -8.19 -1.73
N THR A 424 17.28 -8.83 -1.86
CA THR A 424 17.50 -9.91 -2.81
C THR A 424 16.20 -10.68 -2.95
N SER A 425 15.80 -10.97 -4.18
CA SER A 425 14.62 -11.76 -4.54
C SER A 425 14.29 -12.78 -3.45
N PRO A 426 13.14 -12.66 -2.76
CA PRO A 426 12.79 -13.65 -1.76
C PRO A 426 12.54 -14.98 -2.47
N THR A 427 13.41 -15.95 -2.20
CA THR A 427 13.11 -17.36 -2.40
C THR A 427 12.00 -17.86 -1.46
N ASP A 428 11.50 -17.03 -0.54
CA ASP A 428 10.34 -17.29 0.33
C ASP A 428 9.29 -16.15 0.33
N PRO A 429 7.97 -16.45 0.24
CA PRO A 429 6.93 -15.44 0.21
C PRO A 429 6.52 -14.89 1.60
N PRO A 430 5.88 -13.70 1.63
CA PRO A 430 5.36 -13.09 2.86
C PRO A 430 4.17 -13.86 3.46
N ARG A 431 4.00 -13.74 4.79
CA ARG A 431 2.85 -14.30 5.52
C ARG A 431 1.52 -13.76 4.96
N PRO A 432 0.45 -14.57 4.97
CA PRO A 432 -0.84 -14.16 4.43
C PRO A 432 -1.44 -13.00 5.23
N SER A 433 -1.63 -11.86 4.56
CA SER A 433 -2.59 -10.84 4.96
C SER A 433 -4.00 -11.41 4.82
N THR A 434 -4.81 -11.30 5.87
CA THR A 434 -6.21 -11.73 5.91
C THR A 434 -7.17 -10.81 5.14
N ALA A 435 -6.67 -9.78 4.44
CA ALA A 435 -7.52 -8.77 3.81
C ALA A 435 -7.90 -9.06 2.33
N ALA A 436 -7.25 -9.99 1.64
CA ALA A 436 -7.51 -10.28 0.23
C ALA A 436 -8.60 -11.35 0.03
N TRP A 437 -9.83 -11.08 0.50
CA TRP A 437 -10.98 -11.96 0.27
C TRP A 437 -12.22 -11.13 -0.06
N LYS A 438 -12.43 -10.73 -1.32
CA LYS A 438 -13.75 -10.32 -1.81
C LYS A 438 -14.04 -10.84 -3.22
N HIS A 439 -15.20 -11.49 -3.30
CA HIS A 439 -15.75 -12.24 -4.41
C HIS A 439 -16.02 -11.37 -5.65
N CYS A 440 -15.63 -11.88 -6.83
CA CYS A 440 -16.29 -11.58 -8.09
C CYS A 440 -17.43 -12.58 -8.28
N ALA A 441 -18.66 -12.14 -8.02
CA ALA A 441 -19.86 -12.76 -8.57
C ALA A 441 -20.80 -11.62 -8.94
N ALA A 442 -21.02 -11.44 -10.23
CA ALA A 442 -22.17 -10.71 -10.75
C ALA A 442 -23.37 -11.65 -10.66
N THR A 443 -24.49 -11.19 -10.08
CA THR A 443 -25.81 -11.79 -10.30
C THR A 443 -26.91 -10.73 -10.31
N PRO A 444 -28.00 -10.92 -11.09
CA PRO A 444 -29.07 -9.96 -11.30
C PRO A 444 -30.14 -10.02 -10.19
N SER A 445 -31.10 -9.09 -10.27
CA SER A 445 -32.25 -8.87 -9.39
C SER A 445 -33.20 -10.06 -9.25
N ASP A 446 -33.76 -10.29 -8.04
CA ASP A 446 -35.20 -10.15 -7.74
C ASP A 446 -35.62 -10.71 -6.35
N SER A 447 -36.57 -9.99 -5.74
CA SER A 447 -37.65 -10.33 -4.79
C SER A 447 -37.47 -11.25 -3.55
N ALA A 448 -37.75 -10.64 -2.39
CA ALA A 448 -38.59 -11.07 -1.24
C ALA A 448 -38.60 -12.55 -0.75
N THR A 449 -38.33 -12.81 0.54
CA THR A 449 -39.29 -12.86 1.70
C THR A 449 -38.57 -13.44 2.95
N SER A 450 -38.83 -12.87 4.13
CA SER A 450 -38.44 -13.34 5.49
C SER A 450 -39.20 -14.63 5.92
N PRO A 451 -38.95 -15.38 7.04
CA PRO A 451 -38.64 -14.87 8.40
C PRO A 451 -37.81 -15.73 9.41
N THR A 452 -37.44 -15.08 10.54
CA THR A 452 -37.29 -15.58 11.95
C THR A 452 -36.26 -16.69 12.28
N THR A 453 -35.75 -16.93 13.49
CA THR A 453 -35.25 -16.20 14.69
C THR A 453 -34.61 -17.34 15.54
N VAL A 454 -33.59 -17.03 16.36
CA VAL A 454 -33.11 -17.81 17.53
C VAL A 454 -32.25 -19.04 17.25
N GLY A 455 -31.06 -19.06 17.86
CA GLY A 455 -30.30 -20.27 18.15
C GLY A 455 -28.88 -20.28 17.60
N ALA A 456 -27.91 -19.82 18.40
CA ALA A 456 -26.52 -20.31 18.48
C ALA A 456 -25.59 -19.25 19.09
N HIS A 457 -25.81 -18.92 20.35
CA HIS A 457 -24.72 -18.51 21.24
C HIS A 457 -24.69 -19.57 22.32
N TYR A 458 -23.73 -20.51 22.25
CA TYR A 458 -23.04 -21.20 23.33
C TYR A 458 -22.13 -22.27 22.70
N TYR A 459 -21.02 -22.58 23.37
CA TYR A 459 -19.88 -23.46 23.02
C TYR A 459 -18.69 -22.83 22.28
N THR A 460 -17.44 -23.01 22.73
CA THR A 460 -16.85 -23.26 24.06
C THR A 460 -15.41 -22.79 23.93
N ALA A 461 -14.93 -22.11 24.96
CA ALA A 461 -13.53 -21.83 25.17
C ALA A 461 -12.88 -23.10 25.73
N GLU A 462 -12.03 -23.79 24.95
CA GLU A 462 -11.08 -24.73 25.58
C GLU A 462 -9.83 -25.09 24.76
N HIS A 463 -9.67 -24.67 23.49
CA HIS A 463 -8.46 -25.00 22.73
C HIS A 463 -7.94 -23.83 21.88
N SER A 464 -7.49 -22.76 22.54
CA SER A 464 -6.81 -21.63 21.87
C SER A 464 -5.78 -20.95 22.79
N THR A 465 -4.65 -21.58 23.03
CA THR A 465 -3.49 -21.03 23.77
C THR A 465 -2.69 -19.96 23.00
N ASN A 466 -3.31 -19.23 22.06
CA ASN A 466 -2.62 -18.19 21.28
C ASN A 466 -3.55 -17.03 20.88
N LEU A 467 -4.36 -16.54 21.82
CA LEU A 467 -4.93 -15.19 21.73
C LEU A 467 -4.00 -14.24 22.50
N SER A 468 -3.50 -13.23 21.77
CA SER A 468 -2.71 -12.11 22.29
C SER A 468 -3.27 -11.58 23.62
N MET A 469 -2.55 -11.83 24.72
CA MET A 469 -2.89 -11.39 26.08
C MET A 469 -3.04 -9.86 26.23
N HIS A 470 -2.63 -9.06 25.22
CA HIS A 470 -2.89 -7.62 25.18
C HIS A 470 -4.37 -7.22 24.99
N SER A 471 -5.27 -8.17 24.74
CA SER A 471 -6.68 -7.84 24.45
C SER A 471 -7.52 -7.54 25.69
N GLU A 472 -7.18 -8.11 26.85
CA GLU A 472 -8.01 -8.00 28.07
C GLU A 472 -7.93 -6.65 28.77
N LEU A 473 -6.92 -5.83 28.45
CA LEU A 473 -6.72 -4.49 29.03
C LEU A 473 -7.11 -3.36 28.07
N ARG A 474 -7.51 -3.66 26.83
CA ARG A 474 -7.93 -2.62 25.87
C ARG A 474 -9.42 -2.33 26.02
N ARG A 475 -9.73 -1.08 26.33
CA ARG A 475 -11.11 -0.58 26.32
C ARG A 475 -11.70 -0.74 24.92
N ALA A 476 -12.80 -1.48 24.82
CA ALA A 476 -13.52 -1.72 23.58
C ALA A 476 -14.99 -1.31 23.74
N ILE A 477 -15.57 -0.80 22.66
CA ILE A 477 -16.98 -0.39 22.59
C ILE A 477 -17.79 -1.54 21.98
N LYS A 478 -18.91 -1.90 22.59
CA LYS A 478 -19.81 -2.98 22.13
C LYS A 478 -21.23 -2.45 21.90
N PRO A 479 -21.94 -2.98 20.89
CA PRO A 479 -23.33 -2.63 20.68
C PRO A 479 -24.18 -3.24 21.81
N ILE A 480 -24.94 -2.40 22.51
CA ILE A 480 -25.81 -2.79 23.64
C ILE A 480 -27.29 -2.79 23.27
N GLY A 481 -27.66 -2.23 22.12
CA GLY A 481 -29.05 -2.22 21.68
C GLY A 481 -29.28 -1.36 20.46
N TYR A 482 -30.54 -1.01 20.24
CA TYR A 482 -30.98 -0.11 19.18
C TYR A 482 -31.89 0.98 19.76
N GLY A 483 -31.69 2.23 19.36
CA GLY A 483 -32.57 3.36 19.63
C GLY A 483 -33.11 3.97 18.33
N ALA A 484 -33.96 4.99 18.44
CA ALA A 484 -34.44 5.78 17.30
C ALA A 484 -33.68 7.12 17.22
N GLY A 485 -33.18 7.47 16.03
CA GLY A 485 -32.64 8.80 15.74
C GLY A 485 -33.75 9.85 15.66
N ARG A 486 -33.38 11.14 15.62
CA ARG A 486 -34.33 12.27 15.48
C ARG A 486 -35.14 12.23 14.17
N ASP A 487 -34.71 11.40 13.22
CA ASP A 487 -35.30 11.11 11.92
C ASP A 487 -36.18 9.83 11.93
N GLY A 488 -36.43 9.24 13.10
CA GLY A 488 -37.22 8.01 13.24
C GLY A 488 -36.49 6.73 12.83
N GLN A 489 -35.23 6.81 12.40
CA GLN A 489 -34.47 5.64 11.95
C GLN A 489 -33.77 4.89 13.10
N ARG A 490 -33.76 3.56 13.00
CA ARG A 490 -33.16 2.66 14.00
C ARG A 490 -31.63 2.74 13.98
N ARG A 491 -31.03 3.23 15.07
CA ARG A 491 -29.56 3.36 15.26
C ARG A 491 -29.07 2.39 16.33
N ARG A 492 -27.87 1.83 16.14
CA ARG A 492 -27.20 1.02 17.17
C ARG A 492 -26.71 1.90 18.31
N LEU A 493 -27.07 1.54 19.53
CA LEU A 493 -26.55 2.14 20.74
C LEU A 493 -25.34 1.34 21.19
N TYR A 494 -24.32 2.06 21.63
CA TYR A 494 -23.05 1.52 22.06
C TYR A 494 -22.82 1.91 23.52
N ASP A 495 -22.15 1.05 24.27
CA ASP A 495 -21.74 1.36 25.65
C ASP A 495 -20.51 2.26 25.72
N GLU A 496 -20.18 2.66 26.95
CA GLU A 496 -18.93 3.32 27.24
C GLU A 496 -17.74 2.36 27.10
N PRO A 497 -16.54 2.86 26.73
CA PRO A 497 -15.36 2.01 26.55
C PRO A 497 -14.92 1.33 27.86
N MET A 498 -15.14 0.01 27.93
CA MET A 498 -14.75 -0.87 29.05
C MET A 498 -13.77 -1.96 28.59
N THR A 499 -12.89 -2.41 29.47
CA THR A 499 -12.02 -3.55 29.18
C THR A 499 -12.80 -4.87 29.19
N PRO A 500 -12.35 -5.92 28.49
CA PRO A 500 -12.95 -7.24 28.59
C PRO A 500 -13.08 -7.78 30.03
N LEU A 501 -12.10 -7.50 30.90
CA LEU A 501 -12.16 -7.87 32.31
C LEU A 501 -13.25 -7.10 33.06
N ASP A 502 -13.36 -5.79 32.87
CA ASP A 502 -14.42 -4.97 33.49
C ASP A 502 -15.82 -5.47 33.07
N ARG A 503 -15.96 -5.91 31.81
CA ARG A 503 -17.21 -6.50 31.31
C ARG A 503 -17.53 -7.85 31.92
N LEU A 504 -16.50 -8.67 32.17
CA LEU A 504 -16.65 -9.97 32.78
C LEU A 504 -17.04 -9.85 34.26
N LEU A 505 -16.44 -8.90 34.98
CA LEU A 505 -16.81 -8.56 36.36
C LEU A 505 -18.23 -7.97 36.42
N ALA A 506 -18.57 -7.03 35.53
CA ALA A 506 -19.91 -6.44 35.49
C ALA A 506 -21.03 -7.43 35.10
N ALA A 507 -20.69 -8.55 34.46
CA ALA A 507 -21.66 -9.58 34.09
C ALA A 507 -22.12 -10.44 35.29
N GLY A 508 -21.41 -10.40 36.43
CA GLY A 508 -21.77 -11.13 37.64
C GLY A 508 -21.78 -12.66 37.47
N VAL A 509 -21.04 -13.17 36.48
CA VAL A 509 -20.98 -14.61 36.13
C VAL A 509 -19.85 -15.36 36.83
N LEU A 510 -19.00 -14.65 37.57
CA LEU A 510 -17.82 -15.20 38.25
C LEU A 510 -18.13 -15.42 39.74
N SER A 511 -17.52 -16.45 40.31
CA SER A 511 -17.51 -16.63 41.77
C SER A 511 -16.57 -15.61 42.44
N PRO A 512 -16.78 -15.26 43.72
CA PRO A 512 -15.92 -14.31 44.43
C PRO A 512 -14.43 -14.71 44.44
N ALA A 513 -14.13 -16.02 44.43
CA ALA A 513 -12.76 -16.52 44.35
C ALA A 513 -12.12 -16.23 42.98
N GLN A 514 -12.86 -16.43 41.89
CA GLN A 514 -12.40 -16.17 40.52
C GLN A 514 -12.22 -14.66 40.25
N GLU A 515 -13.10 -13.82 40.80
CA GLU A 515 -12.94 -12.36 40.70
C GLU A 515 -11.66 -11.90 41.40
N SER A 516 -11.42 -12.38 42.62
CA SER A 516 -10.22 -12.05 43.39
C SER A 516 -8.94 -12.49 42.68
N GLU A 517 -8.93 -13.69 42.11
CA GLU A 517 -7.80 -14.22 41.34
C GLU A 517 -7.49 -13.37 40.10
N LEU A 518 -8.51 -13.01 39.31
CA LEU A 518 -8.34 -12.21 38.10
C LEU A 518 -7.91 -10.78 38.39
N LEU A 519 -8.43 -10.18 39.47
CA LEU A 519 -8.02 -8.84 39.93
C LEU A 519 -6.57 -8.85 40.42
N ALA A 520 -6.20 -9.83 41.25
CA ALA A 520 -4.82 -10.00 41.70
C ALA A 520 -3.87 -10.20 40.53
N TYR A 521 -4.23 -11.03 39.55
CA TYR A 521 -3.44 -11.22 38.33
C TYR A 521 -3.30 -9.93 37.52
N ARG A 522 -4.39 -9.19 37.29
CA ARG A 522 -4.36 -7.88 36.60
C ARG A 522 -3.37 -6.93 37.27
N ASP A 523 -3.40 -6.86 38.59
CA ASP A 523 -2.58 -5.93 39.36
C ASP A 523 -1.09 -6.32 39.36
N THR A 524 -0.76 -7.58 39.06
CA THR A 524 0.63 -8.00 38.79
C THR A 524 1.14 -7.61 37.40
N LEU A 525 0.26 -7.29 36.44
CA LEU A 525 0.66 -6.92 35.09
C LEU A 525 1.16 -5.47 35.06
N ASN A 526 2.38 -5.26 34.56
CA ASN A 526 2.92 -3.95 34.24
C ASN A 526 3.02 -3.77 32.71
N PRO A 527 2.00 -3.19 32.04
CA PRO A 527 1.97 -3.08 30.58
C PRO A 527 3.15 -2.29 30.01
N ALA A 528 3.68 -1.31 30.75
CA ALA A 528 4.82 -0.51 30.33
C ALA A 528 6.14 -1.30 30.41
N ALA A 529 6.29 -2.18 31.41
CA ALA A 529 7.43 -3.11 31.47
C ALA A 529 7.37 -4.14 30.34
N ILE A 530 6.20 -4.73 30.08
CA ILE A 530 5.99 -5.69 28.99
C ILE A 530 6.25 -5.04 27.63
N ALA A 531 5.76 -3.82 27.40
CA ALA A 531 6.00 -3.09 26.15
C ALA A 531 7.49 -2.79 25.92
N ARG A 532 8.23 -2.41 26.98
CA ARG A 532 9.69 -2.23 26.92
C ARG A 532 10.39 -3.54 26.56
N GLN A 533 10.02 -4.64 27.22
CA GLN A 533 10.60 -5.96 26.96
C GLN A 533 10.32 -6.44 25.52
N ILE A 534 9.13 -6.19 24.98
CA ILE A 534 8.81 -6.46 23.57
C ILE A 534 9.70 -5.64 22.64
N ALA A 535 9.87 -4.35 22.91
CA ALA A 535 10.74 -3.48 22.10
C ALA A 535 12.21 -3.94 22.16
N ASP A 536 12.69 -4.36 23.33
CA ASP A 536 14.05 -4.88 23.51
C ASP A 536 14.26 -6.20 22.76
N LEU A 537 13.28 -7.11 22.82
CA LEU A 537 13.31 -8.36 22.07
C LEU A 537 13.25 -8.12 20.55
N GLN A 538 12.43 -7.17 20.09
CA GLN A 538 12.39 -6.78 18.68
C GLN A 538 13.72 -6.18 18.22
N ALA A 539 14.36 -5.34 19.03
CA ALA A 539 15.68 -4.79 18.75
C ALA A 539 16.77 -5.89 18.72
N ALA A 540 16.71 -6.86 19.63
CA ALA A 540 17.62 -8.01 19.64
C ALA A 540 17.45 -8.89 18.40
N LEU A 541 16.21 -9.19 18.00
CA LEU A 541 15.92 -9.96 16.79
C LEU A 541 16.39 -9.24 15.51
N LEU A 542 16.25 -7.92 15.45
CA LEU A 542 16.78 -7.11 14.34
C LEU A 542 18.31 -7.18 14.26
N ARG A 543 19.02 -7.13 15.40
CA ARG A 543 20.49 -7.29 15.45
C ARG A 543 20.93 -8.69 15.01
N LEU A 544 20.26 -9.74 15.50
CA LEU A 544 20.57 -11.12 15.12
C LEU A 544 20.32 -11.37 13.63
N ALA A 545 19.23 -10.83 13.08
CA ALA A 545 18.96 -10.89 11.66
C ALA A 545 20.05 -10.17 10.84
N LYS A 546 20.46 -8.97 11.27
CA LYS A 546 21.57 -8.23 10.64
C LYS A 546 22.87 -9.04 10.60
N ASN A 547 23.27 -9.63 11.72
CA ASN A 547 24.51 -10.40 11.80
C ASN A 547 24.46 -11.66 10.92
N LYS A 548 23.30 -12.31 10.82
CA LYS A 548 23.10 -13.46 9.92
C LYS A 548 23.22 -13.04 8.45
N THR A 549 22.68 -11.87 8.09
CA THR A 549 22.80 -11.30 6.74
C THR A 549 24.25 -10.90 6.42
N GLU A 550 24.99 -10.31 7.37
CA GLU A 550 26.41 -9.99 7.20
C GLU A 550 27.27 -11.25 7.06
N HIS A 551 27.02 -12.31 7.83
CA HIS A 551 27.72 -13.59 7.68
C HIS A 551 27.45 -14.25 6.33
N LEU A 552 26.21 -14.20 5.83
CA LEU A 552 25.86 -14.70 4.49
C LEU A 552 26.51 -13.86 3.39
N TYR A 553 26.61 -12.54 3.58
CA TYR A 553 27.27 -11.63 2.64
C TYR A 553 28.77 -11.90 2.58
N LEU A 554 29.44 -12.09 3.73
CA LEU A 554 30.86 -12.43 3.81
C LEU A 554 31.15 -13.83 3.25
N ALA A 555 30.25 -14.80 3.44
CA ALA A 555 30.38 -16.14 2.86
C ALA A 555 30.14 -16.17 1.34
N ALA A 556 29.50 -15.14 0.78
CA ALA A 556 29.28 -14.99 -0.67
C ALA A 556 30.43 -14.28 -1.39
N ILE A 557 31.43 -13.76 -0.67
CA ILE A 557 32.66 -13.21 -1.26
C ILE A 557 33.54 -14.41 -1.68
N PRO A 558 33.83 -14.59 -2.98
CA PRO A 558 34.70 -15.66 -3.44
C PRO A 558 36.10 -15.50 -2.82
N THR A 559 36.60 -16.53 -2.14
CA THR A 559 37.90 -16.51 -1.44
C THR A 559 39.12 -16.44 -2.36
N ALA A 560 38.93 -16.45 -3.68
CA ALA A 560 39.98 -16.29 -4.66
C ALA A 560 39.59 -15.21 -5.68
N LEU A 561 40.37 -14.12 -5.71
CA LEU A 561 40.36 -13.19 -6.83
C LEU A 561 40.77 -13.95 -8.11
N PRO A 562 40.05 -13.81 -9.24
CA PRO A 562 40.46 -14.44 -10.49
C PRO A 562 41.83 -13.91 -10.95
N GLU A 563 42.74 -14.80 -11.33
CA GLU A 563 44.06 -14.43 -11.86
C GLU A 563 43.93 -13.55 -13.11
N VAL A 564 44.32 -12.28 -12.99
CA VAL A 564 44.21 -11.26 -14.04
C VAL A 564 45.25 -11.43 -15.18
N ARG A 565 45.91 -12.60 -15.30
CA ARG A 565 47.05 -12.79 -16.23
C ARG A 565 46.77 -13.59 -17.51
N SER A 566 45.55 -14.05 -17.76
CA SER A 566 45.26 -14.95 -18.91
C SER A 566 44.40 -14.35 -20.05
N GLY A 567 44.36 -13.02 -20.22
CA GLY A 567 43.37 -12.39 -21.12
C GLY A 567 43.84 -11.33 -22.13
N ILE A 568 45.10 -10.87 -22.13
CA ILE A 568 45.52 -9.78 -23.03
C ILE A 568 46.49 -10.33 -24.10
N ARG A 569 45.95 -10.69 -25.27
CA ARG A 569 46.76 -10.86 -26.50
C ARG A 569 47.00 -9.49 -27.11
N ILE A 570 48.21 -8.96 -26.95
CA ILE A 570 48.67 -7.77 -27.68
C ILE A 570 49.02 -8.20 -29.10
N GLN A 571 48.28 -7.71 -30.10
CA GLN A 571 48.70 -7.81 -31.50
C GLN A 571 49.83 -6.82 -31.76
N ASN A 572 51.06 -7.31 -31.91
CA ASN A 572 52.15 -6.52 -32.46
C ASN A 572 51.93 -6.34 -33.97
N LYS A 573 51.58 -5.12 -34.39
CA LYS A 573 51.71 -4.69 -35.79
C LYS A 573 53.18 -4.42 -36.07
N THR A 574 53.77 -5.19 -36.97
CA THR A 574 55.04 -4.89 -37.64
C THR A 574 54.78 -4.17 -38.97
N ALA A 575 55.42 -3.02 -39.16
CA ALA A 575 55.86 -2.42 -40.43
C ALA A 575 56.85 -1.29 -40.02
N SER A 576 58.13 -1.36 -40.37
CA SER A 576 58.69 -0.93 -41.67
C SER A 576 58.48 0.55 -41.92
#